data_AF-S5LX05-F1
#
_entry.id   AF-S5LX05-F1
#
_cell.length_a   1.000
_cell.length_b   1.000
_cell.length_c   1.000
_cell.angle_alpha   90.00
_cell.angle_beta   90.00
_cell.angle_gamma   90.00
#
_symmetry.space_group_name_H-M   'P 1'
#
loop_
_entity.id
_entity.type
_entity.pdbx_description
1 polymer ?
#
loop_
_entity_poly.entity_id
_entity_poly.type
_entity_poly.pdbx_seq_one_letter_code
_entity_poly.pdbx_strand_id
1 'polypeptide(L)'
;MRDKNKTSNFKKLKDLREQEKQAHNQQVQDKVSKISEDPIGNQTRYIDSKKLRWYDYLIALAISSCIIGFSFIIGIFVYKSTEKSEWIVTAFALLSLLAFLFTNWIKNKKVAKFYNDTRRRYQTTLSEEEGYLRRISKIILLVCLVLSITSVIIAITLWV
;
A
#
# COMPACT_ATOMS: atom_id res chain seq x y z
N MET A 1 22.98 56.09 10.61
CA MET A 1 21.88 55.11 10.85
C MET A 1 21.88 53.88 9.93
N ARG A 2 22.76 53.75 8.92
CA ARG A 2 22.78 52.59 7.99
C ARG A 2 23.45 51.30 8.53
N ASP A 3 24.36 51.40 9.51
CA ASP A 3 25.17 50.23 9.93
C ASP A 3 24.47 49.24 10.86
N LYS A 4 23.47 49.67 11.65
CA LYS A 4 22.70 48.77 12.54
C LYS A 4 21.87 47.73 11.76
N ASN A 5 21.44 48.05 10.54
CA ASN A 5 20.67 47.12 9.69
C ASN A 5 21.56 46.06 9.01
N LYS A 6 22.84 46.36 8.76
CA LYS A 6 23.80 45.39 8.21
C LYS A 6 24.17 44.31 9.23
N THR A 7 24.34 44.69 10.50
CA THR A 7 24.66 43.77 11.60
C THR A 7 23.49 42.84 11.96
N SER A 8 22.24 43.33 11.84
CA SER A 8 21.05 42.50 12.12
C SER A 8 20.82 41.42 11.06
N ASN A 9 21.01 41.74 9.77
CA ASN A 9 20.93 40.77 8.69
C ASN A 9 22.04 39.72 8.74
N PHE A 10 23.25 40.10 9.19
CA PHE A 10 24.36 39.15 9.36
C PHE A 10 24.10 38.15 10.50
N LYS A 11 23.51 38.60 11.62
CA LYS A 11 23.03 37.72 12.68
C LYS A 11 21.96 36.75 12.17
N LYS A 12 20.97 37.26 11.43
CA LYS A 12 19.87 36.45 10.88
C LYS A 12 20.36 35.37 9.91
N LEU A 13 21.34 35.68 9.06
CA LEU A 13 21.98 34.71 8.16
C LEU A 13 22.80 33.65 8.91
N LYS A 14 23.45 34.03 10.00
CA LYS A 14 24.18 33.09 10.86
C LYS A 14 23.21 32.14 11.58
N ASP A 15 22.11 32.66 12.10
CA ASP A 15 21.06 31.86 12.76
C ASP A 15 20.41 30.88 11.77
N LEU A 16 20.14 31.30 10.52
CA LEU A 16 19.62 30.42 9.48
C LEU A 16 20.59 29.28 9.13
N ARG A 17 21.90 29.56 9.03
CA ARG A 17 22.91 28.51 8.81
C ARG A 17 23.03 27.55 9.98
N GLU A 18 22.90 28.03 11.21
CA GLU A 18 22.88 27.16 12.39
C GLU A 18 21.63 26.28 12.44
N GLN A 19 20.46 26.82 12.08
CA GLN A 19 19.22 26.05 11.95
C GLN A 19 19.31 25.00 10.83
N GLU A 20 19.84 25.34 9.65
CA GLU A 20 20.06 24.36 8.58
C GLU A 20 21.02 23.25 9.00
N LYS A 21 22.09 23.61 9.72
CA LYS A 21 23.07 22.63 10.23
C LYS A 21 22.46 21.73 11.31
N GLN A 22 21.63 22.28 12.20
CA GLN A 22 20.89 21.52 13.21
C GLN A 22 19.86 20.59 12.57
N ALA A 23 19.09 21.06 11.60
CA ALA A 23 18.12 20.26 10.86
C ALA A 23 18.79 19.14 10.05
N HIS A 24 19.94 19.41 9.44
CA HIS A 24 20.74 18.40 8.77
C HIS A 24 21.30 17.38 9.76
N ASN A 25 21.81 17.82 10.91
CA ASN A 25 22.30 16.91 11.95
C ASN A 25 21.18 16.05 12.55
N GLN A 26 19.98 16.60 12.75
CA GLN A 26 18.80 15.84 13.13
C GLN A 26 18.42 14.82 12.06
N GLN A 27 18.39 15.20 10.77
CA GLN A 27 18.15 14.23 9.69
C GLN A 27 19.20 13.11 9.65
N VAL A 28 20.46 13.42 9.95
CA VAL A 28 21.53 12.42 10.01
C VAL A 28 21.36 11.53 11.24
N GLN A 29 21.08 12.10 12.41
CA GLN A 29 20.82 11.34 13.64
C GLN A 29 19.59 10.43 13.49
N ASP A 30 18.50 10.93 12.92
CA ASP A 30 17.28 10.14 12.65
C ASP A 30 17.53 9.02 11.64
N LYS A 31 18.46 9.20 10.69
CA LYS A 31 18.87 8.14 9.77
C LYS A 31 19.77 7.11 10.45
N VAL A 32 20.68 7.54 11.33
CA VAL A 32 21.62 6.65 12.04
C VAL A 32 20.90 5.85 13.13
N SER A 33 19.95 6.46 13.85
CA SER A 33 19.11 5.78 14.84
C SER A 33 18.24 4.72 14.20
N LYS A 34 17.62 5.02 13.04
CA LYS A 34 16.89 4.03 12.22
C LYS A 34 17.75 2.88 11.70
N ILE A 35 19.03 3.12 11.44
CA ILE A 35 19.98 2.07 11.01
C ILE A 35 20.45 1.22 12.20
N SER A 36 20.44 1.76 13.42
CA SER A 36 20.79 1.04 14.66
C SER A 36 19.58 0.33 15.30
N GLU A 37 18.44 0.29 14.62
CA GLU A 37 17.27 -0.45 15.10
C GLU A 37 17.54 -1.96 15.15
N ASP A 38 17.11 -2.57 16.24
CA ASP A 38 17.21 -4.00 16.52
C ASP A 38 16.68 -4.84 15.34
N PRO A 39 17.56 -5.52 14.57
CA PRO A 39 17.17 -6.24 13.35
C PRO A 39 16.19 -7.38 13.66
N ILE A 40 16.27 -7.96 14.85
CA ILE A 40 15.37 -9.02 15.31
C ILE A 40 13.98 -8.44 15.62
N GLY A 41 13.94 -7.28 16.28
CA GLY A 41 12.70 -6.56 16.55
C GLY A 41 11.98 -6.19 15.25
N ASN A 42 12.69 -5.59 14.30
CA ASN A 42 12.11 -5.18 13.01
C ASN A 42 11.60 -6.37 12.18
N GLN A 43 12.35 -7.47 12.14
CA GLN A 43 11.89 -8.70 11.48
C GLN A 43 10.63 -9.27 12.14
N THR A 44 10.57 -9.28 13.47
CA THR A 44 9.40 -9.79 14.21
C THR A 44 8.15 -8.96 13.91
N ARG A 45 8.28 -7.62 13.95
CA ARG A 45 7.18 -6.70 13.64
C ARG A 45 6.73 -6.79 12.19
N TYR A 46 7.65 -6.98 11.24
CA TYR A 46 7.32 -7.27 9.84
C TYR A 46 6.50 -8.57 9.68
N ILE A 47 6.89 -9.63 10.39
CA ILE A 47 6.18 -10.92 10.31
C ILE A 47 4.76 -10.77 10.83
N ASP A 48 4.56 -10.06 11.95
CA ASP A 48 3.22 -9.83 12.49
C ASP A 48 2.36 -8.96 11.55
N SER A 49 2.91 -7.86 11.03
CA SER A 49 2.14 -6.95 10.17
C SER A 49 1.76 -7.57 8.82
N LYS A 50 2.57 -8.50 8.30
CA LYS A 50 2.31 -9.26 7.06
C LYS A 50 1.24 -10.35 7.22
N LYS A 51 0.98 -10.82 8.44
CA LYS A 51 0.09 -11.96 8.70
C LYS A 51 -1.36 -11.58 8.45
N LEU A 52 -2.10 -12.46 7.76
CA LEU A 52 -3.55 -12.34 7.65
C LEU A 52 -4.16 -12.72 9.00
N ARG A 53 -4.97 -11.82 9.53
CA ARG A 53 -5.75 -12.03 10.75
C ARG A 53 -7.15 -12.49 10.35
N TRP A 54 -7.85 -13.16 11.26
CA TRP A 54 -9.18 -13.74 10.99
C TRP A 54 -10.17 -12.69 10.44
N TYR A 55 -10.12 -11.47 10.94
CA TYR A 55 -11.00 -10.38 10.50
C TYR A 55 -10.69 -9.88 9.08
N ASP A 56 -9.50 -10.11 8.54
CA ASP A 56 -9.20 -9.77 7.14
C ASP A 56 -10.00 -10.63 6.17
N TYR A 57 -10.26 -11.90 6.54
CA TYR A 57 -11.10 -12.80 5.76
C TYR A 57 -12.55 -12.32 5.77
N LEU A 58 -13.05 -11.84 6.91
CA LEU A 58 -14.38 -11.23 6.99
C LEU A 58 -14.47 -9.97 6.14
N ILE A 59 -13.44 -9.13 6.14
CA ILE A 59 -13.38 -7.93 5.28
C ILE A 59 -13.42 -8.34 3.80
N ALA A 60 -12.61 -9.32 3.39
CA ALA A 60 -12.62 -9.80 2.01
C ALA A 60 -14.00 -10.33 1.61
N LEU A 61 -14.62 -11.15 2.47
CA LEU A 61 -15.95 -11.71 2.22
C LEU A 61 -17.03 -10.62 2.15
N ALA A 62 -16.99 -9.64 3.04
CA ALA A 62 -17.92 -8.51 3.05
C ALA A 62 -17.79 -7.67 1.77
N ILE A 63 -16.56 -7.32 1.37
CA ILE A 63 -16.30 -6.58 0.12
C ILE A 63 -16.83 -7.35 -1.08
N SER A 64 -16.48 -8.64 -1.19
CA SER A 64 -16.95 -9.49 -2.29
C SER A 64 -18.48 -9.59 -2.33
N SER A 65 -19.12 -9.78 -1.17
CA SER A 65 -20.59 -9.88 -1.07
C SER A 65 -21.27 -8.58 -1.50
N CYS A 66 -20.73 -7.43 -1.10
CA CYS A 66 -21.24 -6.12 -1.53
C CYS A 66 -21.12 -5.95 -3.05
N ILE A 67 -19.98 -6.33 -3.65
CA ILE A 67 -19.77 -6.23 -5.10
C ILE A 67 -20.73 -7.15 -5.86
N ILE A 68 -20.90 -8.39 -5.40
CA ILE A 68 -21.82 -9.35 -6.01
C ILE A 68 -23.26 -8.83 -5.92
N GLY A 69 -23.70 -8.40 -4.73
CA GLY A 69 -25.03 -7.84 -4.54
C GLY A 69 -25.28 -6.62 -5.44
N PHE A 70 -24.30 -5.72 -5.53
CA PHE A 70 -24.37 -4.56 -6.41
C PHE A 70 -24.44 -4.95 -7.89
N SER A 71 -23.70 -6.00 -8.30
CA SER A 71 -23.76 -6.55 -9.64
C SER A 71 -25.16 -7.05 -10.01
N PHE A 72 -25.81 -7.79 -9.11
CA PHE A 72 -27.19 -8.24 -9.32
C PHE A 72 -28.17 -7.08 -9.39
N ILE A 73 -28.03 -6.07 -8.54
CA ILE A 73 -28.87 -4.86 -8.59
C ILE A 73 -28.74 -4.17 -9.95
N ILE A 74 -27.51 -3.96 -10.45
CA ILE A 74 -27.30 -3.35 -11.77
C ILE A 74 -27.86 -4.25 -12.88
N GLY A 75 -27.56 -5.54 -12.86
CA GLY A 75 -28.03 -6.49 -13.88
C GLY A 75 -29.55 -6.50 -14.02
N ILE A 76 -30.27 -6.56 -12.90
CA ILE A 76 -31.73 -6.63 -12.89
C ILE A 76 -32.36 -5.26 -13.19
N PHE A 77 -31.94 -4.19 -12.53
CA PHE A 77 -32.64 -2.90 -12.64
C PHE A 77 -32.21 -2.07 -13.85
N VAL A 78 -30.93 -2.10 -14.23
CA VAL A 78 -30.42 -1.30 -15.34
C VAL A 78 -30.55 -2.07 -16.65
N TYR A 79 -30.06 -3.30 -16.67
CA TYR A 79 -30.00 -4.10 -17.89
C TYR A 79 -31.18 -5.04 -18.10
N LYS A 80 -32.05 -5.22 -17.10
CA LYS A 80 -33.19 -6.15 -17.13
C LYS A 80 -32.80 -7.57 -17.55
N SER A 81 -31.56 -7.96 -17.28
CA SER A 81 -31.00 -9.25 -17.68
C SER A 81 -30.02 -9.73 -16.62
N THR A 82 -30.26 -10.94 -16.11
CA THR A 82 -29.40 -11.60 -15.12
C THR A 82 -28.05 -11.99 -15.72
N GLU A 83 -27.98 -12.26 -17.02
CA GLU A 83 -26.72 -12.54 -17.74
C GLU A 83 -25.72 -11.40 -17.62
N LYS A 84 -26.20 -10.14 -17.62
CA LYS A 84 -25.33 -8.96 -17.49
C LYS A 84 -24.68 -8.85 -16.11
N SER A 85 -25.21 -9.51 -15.10
CA SER A 85 -24.57 -9.56 -13.77
C SER A 85 -23.25 -10.34 -13.78
N GLU A 86 -23.12 -11.38 -14.62
CA GLU A 86 -21.87 -12.13 -14.78
C GLU A 86 -20.77 -11.21 -15.31
N TRP A 87 -21.03 -10.51 -16.41
CA TRP A 87 -20.09 -9.56 -17.02
C TRP A 87 -19.60 -8.49 -16.03
N ILE A 88 -20.49 -8.00 -15.17
CA ILE A 88 -20.14 -7.00 -14.15
C ILE A 88 -19.25 -7.61 -13.06
N VAL A 89 -19.58 -8.79 -12.54
CA VAL A 89 -18.72 -9.49 -11.57
C VAL A 89 -17.34 -9.77 -12.17
N THR A 90 -17.29 -10.23 -13.42
CA THR A 90 -16.06 -10.49 -14.17
C THR A 90 -15.24 -9.23 -14.35
N ALA A 91 -15.86 -8.08 -14.66
CA ALA A 91 -15.19 -6.79 -14.74
C ALA A 91 -14.58 -6.38 -13.39
N PHE A 92 -15.30 -6.55 -12.28
CA PHE A 92 -14.78 -6.26 -10.93
C PHE A 92 -13.66 -7.22 -10.51
N ALA A 93 -13.72 -8.49 -10.91
CA ALA A 93 -12.63 -9.44 -10.71
C ALA A 93 -11.36 -8.97 -11.44
N LEU A 94 -11.49 -8.54 -12.71
CA LEU A 94 -10.38 -8.02 -13.50
C LEU A 94 -9.81 -6.72 -12.89
N LEU A 95 -10.66 -5.80 -12.44
CA LEU A 95 -10.22 -4.59 -11.72
C LEU A 95 -9.47 -4.94 -10.43
N SER A 96 -9.93 -5.95 -9.69
CA SER A 96 -9.25 -6.42 -8.48
C SER A 96 -7.87 -7.02 -8.79
N LEU A 97 -7.77 -7.77 -9.89
CA LEU A 97 -6.49 -8.28 -10.39
C LEU A 97 -5.54 -7.13 -10.76
N LEU A 98 -6.03 -6.12 -11.47
CA LEU A 98 -5.24 -4.92 -11.81
C LEU A 98 -4.77 -4.17 -10.56
N ALA A 99 -5.63 -4.01 -9.57
CA ALA A 99 -5.27 -3.39 -8.28
C ALA A 99 -4.18 -4.21 -7.56
N PHE A 100 -4.27 -5.54 -7.59
CA PHE A 100 -3.23 -6.42 -7.06
C PHE A 100 -1.89 -6.25 -7.79
N LEU A 101 -1.89 -6.20 -9.11
CA LEU A 101 -0.68 -5.97 -9.90
C LEU A 101 -0.08 -4.60 -9.62
N PHE A 102 -0.90 -3.56 -9.56
CA PHE A 102 -0.46 -2.20 -9.29
C PHE A 102 0.16 -2.04 -7.90
N THR A 103 -0.46 -2.61 -6.86
CA THR A 103 0.10 -2.60 -5.50
C THR A 103 1.44 -3.33 -5.43
N ASN A 104 1.58 -4.48 -6.11
CA ASN A 104 2.86 -5.18 -6.19
C ASN A 104 3.92 -4.42 -7.00
N TRP A 105 3.51 -3.74 -8.07
CA TRP A 105 4.42 -2.91 -8.86
C TRP A 105 4.98 -1.74 -8.04
N ILE A 106 4.12 -1.03 -7.29
CA ILE A 106 4.57 0.04 -6.37
C ILE A 106 5.57 -0.51 -5.35
N LYS A 107 5.28 -1.65 -4.74
CA LYS A 107 6.18 -2.31 -3.79
C LYS A 107 7.53 -2.64 -4.44
N ASN A 108 7.52 -3.27 -5.62
CA ASN A 108 8.75 -3.62 -6.33
C ASN A 108 9.57 -2.37 -6.70
N LYS A 109 8.91 -1.27 -7.09
CA LYS A 109 9.59 0.01 -7.37
C LYS A 109 10.24 0.60 -6.12
N LYS A 110 9.60 0.51 -4.95
CA LYS A 110 10.18 0.94 -3.66
C LYS A 110 11.42 0.12 -3.31
N VAL A 111 11.34 -1.20 -3.43
CA VAL A 111 12.44 -2.13 -3.16
C VAL A 111 13.61 -1.89 -4.12
N ALA A 112 13.34 -1.72 -5.42
CA ALA A 112 14.38 -1.42 -6.40
C ALA A 112 15.10 -0.10 -6.09
N LYS A 113 14.35 0.95 -5.70
CA LYS A 113 14.94 2.24 -5.27
C LYS A 113 15.82 2.09 -4.03
N PHE A 114 15.44 1.24 -3.08
CA PHE A 114 16.22 0.99 -1.86
C PHE A 114 17.57 0.33 -2.18
N TYR A 115 17.56 -0.74 -2.98
CA TYR A 115 18.79 -1.48 -3.31
C TYR A 115 19.71 -0.77 -4.32
N ASN A 116 19.16 0.20 -5.08
CA ASN A 116 19.97 1.03 -5.97
C ASN A 116 20.85 2.04 -5.19
N ASP A 117 20.54 2.32 -3.92
CA ASP A 117 21.41 3.10 -3.04
C ASP A 117 22.58 2.24 -2.54
N THR A 118 23.80 2.59 -2.95
CA THR A 118 25.02 1.85 -2.60
C THR A 118 25.25 1.76 -1.09
N ARG A 119 24.73 2.71 -0.30
CA ARG A 119 24.89 2.72 1.17
C ARG A 119 23.98 1.72 1.89
N ARG A 120 22.90 1.27 1.23
CA ARG A 120 21.83 0.46 1.83
C ARG A 120 21.70 -0.92 1.21
N ARG A 121 22.56 -1.25 0.24
CA ARG A 121 22.49 -2.50 -0.55
C ARG A 121 22.45 -3.78 0.29
N TYR A 122 23.12 -3.80 1.43
CA TYR A 122 23.17 -4.97 2.33
C TYR A 122 22.22 -4.86 3.53
N GLN A 123 21.39 -3.81 3.58
CA GLN A 123 20.38 -3.64 4.61
C GLN A 123 19.09 -4.35 4.20
N THR A 124 18.33 -4.77 5.21
CA THR A 124 17.01 -5.38 5.05
C THR A 124 15.96 -4.31 4.73
N THR A 125 15.02 -4.61 3.83
CA THR A 125 13.84 -3.76 3.58
C THR A 125 12.66 -4.09 4.51
N LEU A 126 12.81 -5.11 5.37
CA LEU A 126 11.75 -5.63 6.24
C LEU A 126 11.32 -4.56 7.24
N SER A 127 10.32 -3.80 6.83
CA SER A 127 9.70 -2.73 7.58
C SER A 127 8.22 -3.05 7.77
N GLU A 128 7.66 -2.59 8.88
CA GLU A 128 6.23 -2.81 9.18
C GLU A 128 5.32 -2.36 8.04
N GLU A 129 5.64 -1.22 7.40
CA GLU A 129 4.94 -0.67 6.24
C GLU A 129 4.90 -1.64 5.06
N GLU A 130 6.01 -2.31 4.73
CA GLU A 130 6.04 -3.33 3.69
C GLU A 130 5.19 -4.55 4.04
N GLY A 131 5.14 -4.90 5.33
CA GLY A 131 4.27 -5.97 5.82
C GLY A 131 2.79 -5.63 5.66
N TYR A 132 2.37 -4.41 6.03
CA TYR A 132 1.01 -3.92 5.80
C TYR A 132 0.63 -3.92 4.32
N LEU A 133 1.51 -3.42 3.44
CA LEU A 133 1.28 -3.47 1.99
C LEU A 133 1.10 -4.91 1.49
N ARG A 134 1.93 -5.84 1.98
CA ARG A 134 1.85 -7.25 1.61
C ARG A 134 0.57 -7.91 2.12
N ARG A 135 0.07 -7.50 3.28
CA ARG A 135 -1.22 -7.93 3.83
C ARG A 135 -2.39 -7.40 2.99
N ILE A 136 -2.39 -6.11 2.64
CA ILE A 136 -3.40 -5.50 1.76
C ILE A 136 -3.43 -6.22 0.41
N SER A 137 -2.28 -6.46 -0.22
CA SER A 137 -2.23 -7.19 -1.49
C SER A 137 -2.82 -8.61 -1.38
N LYS A 138 -2.66 -9.31 -0.24
CA LYS A 138 -3.31 -10.61 -0.04
C LYS A 138 -4.83 -10.48 0.08
N ILE A 139 -5.34 -9.45 0.76
CA ILE A 139 -6.78 -9.20 0.88
C ILE A 139 -7.37 -8.92 -0.51
N ILE A 140 -6.73 -8.06 -1.30
CA ILE A 140 -7.17 -7.78 -2.69
C ILE A 140 -7.16 -9.07 -3.53
N LEU A 141 -6.14 -9.90 -3.38
CA LEU A 141 -6.07 -11.19 -4.08
C LEU A 141 -7.17 -12.16 -3.64
N LEU A 142 -7.50 -12.20 -2.34
CA LEU A 142 -8.63 -12.99 -1.83
C LEU A 142 -9.96 -12.51 -2.41
N VAL A 143 -10.19 -11.19 -2.45
CA VAL A 143 -11.38 -10.61 -3.08
C VAL A 143 -11.45 -11.01 -4.55
N CYS A 144 -10.35 -10.86 -5.29
CA CYS A 144 -10.25 -11.27 -6.69
C CYS A 144 -10.60 -12.75 -6.87
N LEU A 145 -10.04 -13.62 -6.02
CA LEU A 145 -10.28 -15.07 -6.07
C LEU A 145 -11.76 -15.38 -5.84
N VAL A 146 -12.38 -14.81 -4.81
CA VAL A 146 -13.81 -15.00 -4.53
C VAL A 146 -14.65 -14.54 -5.71
N LEU A 147 -14.37 -13.35 -6.26
CA LEU A 147 -15.11 -12.82 -7.41
C LEU A 147 -14.96 -13.69 -8.66
N SER A 148 -13.75 -14.19 -8.94
CA SER A 148 -13.50 -15.11 -10.05
C SER A 148 -14.26 -16.43 -9.90
N ILE A 149 -14.25 -17.03 -8.69
CA ILE A 149 -15.03 -18.25 -8.43
C ILE A 149 -16.52 -17.97 -8.63
N THR A 150 -17.03 -16.86 -8.10
CA THR A 150 -18.46 -16.53 -8.27
C THR A 150 -18.84 -16.23 -9.71
N SER A 151 -17.96 -15.58 -10.48
CA SER A 151 -18.15 -15.37 -11.91
C SER A 151 -18.28 -16.72 -12.65
N VAL A 152 -17.39 -17.67 -12.38
CA VAL A 152 -17.46 -19.02 -12.96
C VAL A 152 -18.75 -19.74 -12.58
N ILE A 153 -19.17 -19.66 -11.31
CA ILE A 153 -20.43 -20.26 -10.85
C ILE A 153 -21.62 -19.65 -11.59
N ILE A 154 -21.70 -18.31 -11.66
CA ILE A 154 -22.80 -17.62 -12.34
C ILE A 154 -22.81 -17.99 -13.84
N ALA A 155 -21.65 -18.00 -14.49
CA ALA A 155 -21.52 -18.38 -15.89
C ALA A 155 -22.06 -19.80 -16.14
N ILE A 156 -21.66 -20.78 -15.31
CA ILE A 156 -22.18 -22.15 -15.42
C ILE A 156 -23.69 -22.17 -15.20
N THR A 157 -24.22 -21.48 -14.18
CA THR A 157 -25.66 -21.53 -13.87
C THR A 157 -26.56 -20.83 -14.90
N LEU A 158 -26.02 -19.89 -15.68
CA LEU A 158 -26.80 -19.14 -16.66
C LEU A 158 -26.63 -19.68 -18.09
N TRP A 159 -25.52 -20.37 -18.39
CA TRP A 159 -25.20 -20.86 -19.72
C TRP A 159 -25.47 -22.37 -19.90
N VAL A 160 -25.61 -23.11 -18.79
CA VAL A 160 -26.13 -24.50 -18.77
C VAL A 160 -27.63 -24.45 -18.58
#